data_AF-A0A832JXY1-F1
#
_entry.id   AF-A0A832JXY1-F1
#
_cell.length_a   1.000
_cell.length_b   1.000
_cell.length_c   1.000
_cell.angle_alpha   90.00
_cell.angle_beta   90.00
_cell.angle_gamma   90.00
#
_symmetry.space_group_name_H-M   'P 1'
#
loop_
_entity.id
_entity.type
_entity.pdbx_description
1 polymer ?
#
loop_
_entity_poly.entity_id
_entity_poly.type
_entity_poly.pdbx_seq_one_letter_code
_entity_poly.pdbx_strand_id
1 'polypeptide(L)'
;MSESRGVREVKLNLPLELYSELEKLALQEGYSDVSEYIMAIITNFTATSKKTLPEDLSRLKARIERYVQDEVNKRLAVIDTLRSQVAELYEKLDVFQQKLNELELTLQKQKTELPSEIGEMPRTRKPYKTGIERLREEKVVFESKLPRKIQRDRLFAYFEREGAVVLKLTRERIAIDPDFWRDFKYKLLNELTTSVEGEIKSILGDKGFELWKTLYSDNAIIYDPRARRWKFILDKVP
;
A
#
# COMPACT_ATOMS: atom_id res chain seq x y z
N MET A 1 4.92 57.54 57.56
CA MET A 1 6.20 56.86 57.83
C MET A 1 6.76 56.42 56.50
N SER A 2 7.97 56.86 56.17
CA SER A 2 8.55 56.70 54.83
C SER A 2 9.10 55.29 54.63
N GLU A 3 8.62 54.59 53.60
CA GLU A 3 9.21 53.33 53.14
C GLU A 3 10.61 53.59 52.56
N SER A 4 11.65 53.16 53.26
CA SER A 4 13.00 53.15 52.73
C SER A 4 13.08 52.17 51.55
N ARG A 5 13.07 52.68 50.32
CA ARG A 5 13.37 51.89 49.11
C ARG A 5 14.78 51.34 49.23
N GLY A 6 14.92 50.02 49.41
CA GLY A 6 16.22 49.35 49.49
C GLY A 6 16.96 49.44 48.15
N VAL A 7 17.91 50.37 48.04
CA VAL A 7 18.85 50.45 46.91
C VAL A 7 20.05 49.58 47.22
N ARG A 8 20.56 48.83 46.22
CA ARG A 8 21.80 48.06 46.31
C ARG A 8 22.82 48.63 45.34
N GLU A 9 24.05 48.82 45.81
CA GLU A 9 25.16 49.29 44.99
C GLU A 9 25.78 48.13 44.20
N VAL A 10 26.04 48.34 42.92
CA VAL A 10 26.76 47.40 42.04
C VAL A 10 27.99 48.13 41.51
N LYS A 11 29.18 47.61 41.78
CA LYS A 11 30.44 48.16 41.27
C LYS A 11 30.93 47.32 40.11
N LEU A 12 31.16 47.96 38.96
CA LEU A 12 31.64 47.33 37.75
C LEU A 12 33.04 47.87 37.43
N ASN A 13 33.99 46.97 37.22
CA ASN A 13 35.31 47.34 36.73
C ASN A 13 35.28 47.29 35.20
N LEU A 14 35.28 48.47 34.57
CA LEU A 14 35.25 48.59 33.11
C LEU A 14 36.64 48.97 32.58
N PRO A 15 37.05 48.43 31.42
CA PRO A 15 38.21 48.94 30.70
C PRO A 15 38.05 50.44 30.41
N LEU A 16 39.15 51.20 30.50
CA LEU A 16 39.15 52.66 30.30
C LEU A 16 38.59 53.07 28.94
N GLU A 17 38.87 52.30 27.90
CA GLU A 17 38.37 52.51 26.54
C GLU A 17 36.83 52.42 26.51
N LEU A 18 36.27 51.38 27.12
CA LEU A 18 34.83 51.14 27.18
C LEU A 18 34.11 52.22 28.00
N TYR A 19 34.70 52.66 29.12
CA TYR A 19 34.14 53.75 29.92
C TYR A 19 34.09 55.06 29.12
N SER A 20 35.17 55.37 28.38
CA SER A 20 35.26 56.57 27.54
C SER A 20 34.25 56.57 26.40
N GLU A 21 33.95 55.39 25.83
CA GLU A 21 32.90 55.24 24.82
C GLU A 21 31.51 55.45 25.42
N LEU A 22 31.24 54.87 26.60
CA LEU A 22 29.97 55.03 27.30
C LEU A 22 29.73 56.49 27.71
N GLU A 23 30.76 57.22 28.10
CA GLU A 23 30.68 58.65 28.41
C GLU A 23 30.29 59.48 27.18
N LYS A 24 30.90 59.21 26.02
CA LYS A 24 30.54 59.86 24.76
C LYS A 24 29.10 59.57 24.36
N LEU A 25 28.66 58.31 24.49
CA LEU A 25 27.29 57.90 24.15
C LEU A 25 26.27 58.53 25.12
N ALA A 26 26.58 58.57 26.42
CA ALA A 26 25.74 59.22 27.42
C ALA A 26 25.53 60.71 27.09
N LEU A 27 26.61 61.43 26.76
CA LEU A 27 26.56 62.83 26.35
C LEU A 27 25.76 63.03 25.05
N GLN A 28 25.93 62.14 24.07
CA GLN A 28 25.20 62.21 22.79
C GLN A 28 23.69 61.99 22.95
N GLU A 29 23.29 61.11 23.87
CA GLU A 29 21.88 60.85 24.19
C GLU A 29 21.31 61.81 25.24
N GLY A 30 22.11 62.75 25.76
CA GLY A 30 21.67 63.82 26.66
C GLY A 30 21.63 63.44 28.14
N TYR A 31 22.32 62.38 28.53
CA TYR A 31 22.47 61.96 29.93
C TYR A 31 23.61 62.71 30.63
N SER A 32 23.43 62.92 31.94
CA SER A 32 24.36 63.71 32.75
C SER A 32 25.56 62.91 33.26
N ASP A 33 25.37 61.60 33.46
CA ASP A 33 26.41 60.68 33.93
C ASP A 33 26.26 59.30 33.28
N VAL A 34 27.37 58.58 33.19
CA VAL A 34 27.44 57.20 32.66
C VAL A 34 26.56 56.26 33.48
N SER A 35 26.46 56.47 34.79
CA SER A 35 25.61 55.64 35.66
C SER A 35 24.13 55.76 35.32
N GLU A 36 23.67 56.98 35.02
CA GLU A 36 22.29 57.27 34.64
C GLU A 36 21.97 56.63 33.28
N TYR A 37 22.90 56.74 32.33
CA TYR A 37 22.80 56.11 31.01
C TYR A 37 22.74 54.58 31.09
N ILE A 38 23.64 53.95 31.86
CA ILE A 38 23.64 52.49 32.08
C ILE A 38 22.32 52.04 32.73
N MET A 39 21.82 52.78 33.72
CA MET A 39 20.54 52.48 34.37
C MET A 39 19.37 52.59 33.39
N ALA A 40 19.37 53.58 32.49
CA ALA A 40 18.37 53.71 31.43
C ALA A 40 18.43 52.51 30.46
N ILE A 41 19.62 52.10 30.02
CA ILE A 41 19.80 50.91 29.16
C ILE A 41 19.27 49.65 29.85
N ILE A 42 19.65 49.42 31.11
CA ILE A 42 19.21 48.24 31.88
C ILE A 42 17.69 48.26 32.06
N THR A 43 17.11 49.43 32.34
CA THR A 43 15.66 49.60 32.52
C THR A 43 14.91 49.34 31.22
N ASN A 44 15.41 49.85 30.09
CA ASN A 44 14.82 49.63 28.77
C ASN A 44 14.94 48.16 28.35
N PHE A 45 16.10 47.52 28.60
CA PHE A 45 16.31 46.11 28.30
C PHE A 45 15.41 45.20 29.14
N THR A 46 15.28 45.47 30.43
CA THR A 46 14.40 44.70 31.33
C THR A 46 12.92 44.94 31.06
N ALA A 47 12.53 46.15 30.65
CA ALA A 47 11.16 46.47 30.22
C ALA A 47 10.80 45.80 28.89
N THR A 48 11.73 45.74 27.94
CA THR A 48 11.55 45.10 26.63
C THR A 48 11.47 43.58 26.80
N SER A 49 12.39 42.99 27.55
CA SER A 49 12.42 41.54 27.85
C SER A 49 11.12 41.05 28.50
N LYS A 50 10.54 41.82 29.43
CA LYS A 50 9.27 41.42 30.09
C LYS A 50 8.04 41.52 29.20
N LYS A 51 8.04 42.38 28.16
CA LYS A 51 6.89 42.58 27.26
C LYS A 51 6.90 41.66 26.03
N THR A 52 8.06 41.35 25.47
CA THR A 52 8.12 40.60 24.18
C THR A 52 8.03 39.08 24.35
N LEU A 53 8.62 38.51 25.40
CA LEU A 53 8.60 37.05 25.61
C LEU A 53 7.18 36.44 25.74
N PRO A 54 6.24 37.01 26.51
CA PRO A 54 4.90 36.43 26.66
C PRO A 54 4.03 36.57 25.41
N GLU A 55 4.19 37.66 24.66
CA GLU A 55 3.37 37.97 23.50
C GLU A 55 3.78 37.14 22.28
N ASP A 56 5.10 36.96 22.06
CA ASP A 56 5.62 36.12 20.97
C ASP A 56 5.30 34.64 21.19
N LEU A 57 5.37 34.16 22.44
CA LEU A 57 4.95 32.80 22.80
C LEU A 57 3.46 32.57 22.58
N SER A 58 2.63 33.56 22.91
CA SER A 58 1.18 33.49 22.71
C SER A 58 0.81 33.46 21.22
N ARG A 59 1.48 34.29 20.40
CA ARG A 59 1.32 34.29 18.94
C ARG A 59 1.79 32.98 18.30
N LEU A 60 2.92 32.44 18.76
CA LEU A 60 3.43 31.15 18.30
C LEU A 60 2.45 30.01 18.65
N LYS A 61 1.94 30.00 19.89
CA LYS A 61 0.92 29.03 20.32
C LYS A 61 -0.33 29.10 19.46
N ALA A 62 -0.87 30.30 19.22
CA ALA A 62 -2.05 30.49 18.38
C ALA A 62 -1.81 30.01 16.93
N ARG A 63 -0.60 30.23 16.41
CA ARG A 63 -0.22 29.78 15.06
C ARG A 63 -0.09 28.26 14.98
N ILE A 64 0.51 27.63 15.98
CA ILE A 64 0.60 26.17 16.08
C ILE A 64 -0.79 25.57 16.24
N GLU A 65 -1.63 26.13 17.09
CA GLU A 65 -3.00 25.67 17.32
C GLU A 65 -3.82 25.71 16.03
N ARG A 66 -3.74 26.83 15.28
CA ARG A 66 -4.38 26.94 13.98
C ARG A 66 -3.84 25.93 12.97
N TYR A 67 -2.51 25.78 12.90
CA TYR A 67 -1.90 24.80 11.99
C TYR A 67 -2.32 23.36 12.31
N VAL A 68 -2.36 23.00 13.60
CA VAL A 68 -2.83 21.69 14.06
C VAL A 68 -4.32 21.50 13.74
N GLN A 69 -5.17 22.52 13.98
CA GLN A 69 -6.58 22.46 13.60
C GLN A 69 -6.76 22.28 12.10
N ASP A 70 -6.04 23.03 11.27
CA ASP A 70 -6.11 22.93 9.81
C ASP A 70 -5.67 21.54 9.32
N GLU A 71 -4.60 20.98 9.87
CA GLU A 71 -4.11 19.65 9.52
C GLU A 71 -5.06 18.53 10.01
N VAL A 72 -5.65 18.68 11.20
CA VAL A 72 -6.68 17.77 11.71
C VAL A 72 -7.93 17.82 10.83
N ASN A 73 -8.40 19.01 10.47
CA ASN A 73 -9.56 19.20 9.59
C ASN A 73 -9.32 18.58 8.21
N LYS A 74 -8.12 18.76 7.65
CA LYS A 74 -7.74 18.13 6.38
C LYS A 74 -7.80 16.61 6.45
N ARG A 75 -7.30 16.01 7.54
CA ARG A 75 -7.36 14.55 7.74
C ARG A 75 -8.78 14.07 8.00
N LEU A 76 -9.57 14.84 8.74
CA LEU A 76 -10.98 14.54 8.98
C LEU A 76 -11.77 14.52 7.68
N ALA A 77 -11.54 15.48 6.78
CA ALA A 77 -12.15 15.51 5.46
C ALA A 77 -11.82 14.25 4.64
N VAL A 78 -10.57 13.77 4.67
CA VAL A 78 -10.20 12.52 4.02
C VAL A 78 -10.95 11.33 4.62
N ILE A 79 -11.06 11.27 5.95
CA ILE A 79 -11.82 10.21 6.63
C ILE A 79 -13.30 10.25 6.24
N ASP A 80 -13.92 11.42 6.15
CA ASP A 80 -15.32 11.57 5.73
C ASP A 80 -15.54 11.14 4.27
N THR A 81 -14.59 11.45 3.38
CA THR A 81 -14.65 10.95 1.99
C THR A 81 -14.54 9.44 1.92
N LEU A 82 -13.64 8.83 2.68
CA LEU A 82 -13.50 7.37 2.77
C LEU A 82 -14.75 6.72 3.33
N ARG A 83 -15.32 7.29 4.40
CA ARG A 83 -16.58 6.80 4.98
C ARG A 83 -17.72 6.84 3.96
N SER A 84 -17.79 7.90 3.16
CA SER A 84 -18.79 8.04 2.09
C SER A 84 -18.58 7.01 0.98
N GLN A 85 -17.34 6.81 0.54
CA GLN A 85 -17.00 5.78 -0.46
C GLN A 85 -17.33 4.37 0.04
N VAL A 86 -17.05 4.07 1.31
CA VAL A 86 -17.39 2.79 1.93
C VAL A 86 -18.91 2.59 1.97
N ALA A 87 -19.68 3.62 2.34
CA ALA A 87 -21.14 3.55 2.32
C ALA A 87 -21.69 3.30 0.91
N GLU A 88 -21.15 4.00 -0.10
CA GLU A 88 -21.52 3.80 -1.51
C GLU A 88 -21.17 2.38 -2.01
N LEU A 89 -20.05 1.81 -1.56
CA LEU A 89 -19.69 0.43 -1.86
C LEU A 89 -20.66 -0.57 -1.25
N TYR A 90 -21.09 -0.35 0.00
CA TYR A 90 -22.12 -1.19 0.63
C TYR A 90 -23.44 -1.11 -0.14
N GLU A 91 -23.88 0.09 -0.51
CA GLU A 91 -25.11 0.26 -1.30
C GLU A 91 -25.01 -0.44 -2.67
N LYS A 92 -23.88 -0.28 -3.37
CA LYS A 92 -23.63 -0.98 -4.64
C LYS A 92 -23.61 -2.50 -4.47
N LEU A 93 -23.06 -2.99 -3.35
CA LEU A 93 -23.02 -4.42 -3.04
C LEU A 93 -24.42 -4.97 -2.75
N ASP A 94 -25.24 -4.23 -2.01
CA ASP A 94 -26.64 -4.60 -1.73
C ASP A 94 -27.45 -4.65 -3.03
N VAL A 95 -27.32 -3.64 -3.90
CA VAL A 95 -27.97 -3.63 -5.22
C VAL A 95 -27.51 -4.80 -6.08
N PHE A 96 -26.21 -5.15 -6.03
CA PHE A 96 -25.69 -6.28 -6.77
C PHE A 96 -26.23 -7.61 -6.24
N GLN A 97 -26.29 -7.79 -4.91
CA GLN A 97 -26.90 -8.96 -4.28
C GLN A 97 -28.38 -9.10 -4.63
N GLN A 98 -29.14 -8.00 -4.63
CA GLN A 98 -30.55 -8.00 -5.06
C GLN A 98 -30.70 -8.46 -6.52
N LYS A 99 -29.89 -7.90 -7.44
CA LYS A 99 -29.90 -8.31 -8.84
C LYS A 99 -29.49 -9.76 -9.04
N LEU A 100 -28.54 -10.26 -8.27
CA LEU A 100 -28.16 -11.69 -8.29
C LEU A 100 -29.33 -12.57 -7.85
N ASN A 101 -30.00 -12.22 -6.75
CA ASN A 101 -31.17 -12.96 -6.27
C ASN A 101 -32.32 -12.93 -7.30
N GLU A 102 -32.57 -11.79 -7.94
CA GLU A 102 -33.56 -11.68 -9.03
C GLU A 102 -33.18 -12.54 -10.25
N LEU A 103 -31.90 -12.56 -10.62
CA LEU A 103 -31.39 -13.43 -11.68
C LEU A 103 -31.52 -14.91 -11.32
N GLU A 104 -31.22 -15.30 -10.08
CA GLU A 104 -31.42 -16.66 -9.60
C GLU A 104 -32.89 -17.07 -9.64
N LEU A 105 -33.80 -16.18 -9.18
CA LEU A 105 -35.24 -16.42 -9.21
C LEU A 105 -35.79 -16.51 -10.64
N THR A 106 -35.33 -15.67 -11.56
CA THR A 106 -35.75 -15.73 -12.98
C THR A 106 -35.20 -16.97 -13.68
N LEU A 107 -33.97 -17.39 -13.38
CA LEU A 107 -33.40 -18.65 -13.87
C LEU A 107 -34.12 -19.88 -13.30
N GLN A 108 -34.60 -19.79 -12.04
CA GLN A 108 -35.38 -20.86 -11.42
C GLN A 108 -36.78 -20.95 -12.04
N LYS A 109 -37.47 -19.82 -12.26
CA LYS A 109 -38.77 -19.77 -12.93
C LYS A 109 -38.70 -20.25 -14.39
N GLN A 110 -37.66 -19.86 -15.14
CA GLN A 110 -37.43 -20.38 -16.50
C GLN A 110 -37.18 -21.90 -16.54
N LYS A 111 -36.63 -22.51 -15.48
CA LYS A 111 -36.51 -23.97 -15.38
C LYS A 111 -37.84 -24.66 -15.06
N THR A 112 -38.78 -23.96 -14.42
CA THR A 112 -40.06 -24.52 -13.99
C THR A 112 -41.16 -24.39 -15.05
N GLU A 113 -41.03 -23.48 -16.02
CA GLU A 113 -42.08 -23.19 -17.02
C GLU A 113 -41.90 -23.85 -18.40
N LEU A 114 -40.94 -24.76 -18.62
CA LEU A 114 -40.96 -25.58 -19.84
C LEU A 114 -42.05 -26.67 -19.73
N PRO A 115 -43.03 -26.73 -20.65
CA PRO A 115 -44.00 -27.82 -20.70
C PRO A 115 -43.29 -29.12 -21.04
N SER A 116 -43.42 -30.09 -20.14
CA SER A 116 -42.93 -31.45 -20.26
C SER A 116 -43.79 -32.26 -21.24
N GLU A 117 -43.59 -32.08 -22.54
CA GLU A 117 -44.01 -33.09 -23.52
C GLU A 117 -42.91 -33.26 -24.58
N ILE A 118 -42.62 -34.53 -24.89
CA ILE A 118 -41.62 -35.08 -25.82
C ILE A 118 -40.29 -35.51 -25.15
N GLY A 119 -40.23 -36.81 -24.85
CA GLY A 119 -39.07 -37.64 -25.16
C GLY A 119 -37.98 -37.76 -24.09
N GLU A 120 -37.84 -38.96 -23.57
CA GLU A 120 -36.73 -39.45 -22.74
C GLU A 120 -35.35 -39.00 -23.28
N MET A 121 -34.61 -38.28 -22.43
CA MET A 121 -33.17 -38.49 -22.16
C MET A 121 -32.77 -37.59 -20.98
N PRO A 122 -32.19 -38.13 -19.88
CA PRO A 122 -31.75 -37.33 -18.76
C PRO A 122 -30.43 -36.63 -19.13
N ARG A 123 -30.50 -35.55 -19.91
CA ARG A 123 -29.38 -34.63 -20.04
C ARG A 123 -29.39 -33.74 -18.80
N THR A 124 -28.74 -34.22 -17.75
CA THR A 124 -28.12 -33.39 -16.72
C THR A 124 -27.24 -32.36 -17.43
N ARG A 125 -27.82 -31.23 -17.84
CA ARG A 125 -27.08 -30.05 -18.26
C ARG A 125 -26.41 -29.52 -17.00
N LYS A 126 -25.25 -30.10 -16.67
CA LYS A 126 -24.27 -29.48 -15.79
C LYS A 126 -24.21 -28.01 -16.21
N PRO A 127 -24.29 -27.05 -15.28
CA PRO A 127 -24.14 -25.64 -15.62
C PRO A 127 -22.91 -25.51 -16.50
N TYR A 128 -23.01 -24.73 -17.58
CA TYR A 128 -21.86 -24.50 -18.46
C TYR A 128 -20.73 -23.96 -17.58
N LYS A 129 -19.79 -24.83 -17.22
CA LYS A 129 -18.68 -24.48 -16.34
C LYS A 129 -17.96 -23.32 -16.99
N THR A 130 -17.85 -22.22 -16.28
CA THR A 130 -17.15 -21.04 -16.80
C THR A 130 -15.71 -21.46 -17.08
N GLY A 131 -15.08 -20.92 -18.13
CA GLY A 131 -13.71 -21.28 -18.48
C GLY A 131 -12.76 -21.23 -17.28
N ILE A 132 -12.97 -20.27 -16.37
CA ILE A 132 -12.22 -20.10 -15.13
C ILE A 132 -12.49 -21.17 -14.07
N GLU A 133 -13.73 -21.66 -13.95
CA GLU A 133 -14.06 -22.77 -13.05
C GLU A 133 -13.40 -24.05 -13.54
N ARG A 134 -13.34 -24.23 -14.86
CA ARG A 134 -12.60 -25.33 -15.47
C ARG A 134 -11.10 -25.21 -15.19
N LEU A 135 -10.53 -24.00 -15.23
CA LEU A 135 -9.13 -23.78 -14.86
C LEU A 135 -8.90 -24.07 -13.37
N ARG A 136 -9.82 -23.68 -12.48
CA ARG A 136 -9.72 -23.95 -11.04
C ARG A 136 -9.80 -25.46 -10.72
N GLU A 137 -10.63 -26.20 -11.45
CA GLU A 137 -10.73 -27.66 -11.34
C GLU A 137 -9.52 -28.38 -11.96
N GLU A 138 -9.10 -27.94 -13.15
CA GLU A 138 -8.00 -28.56 -13.88
C GLU A 138 -6.63 -28.12 -13.37
N LYS A 139 -6.53 -27.01 -12.62
CA LYS A 139 -5.34 -26.35 -12.02
C LYS A 139 -4.28 -25.86 -13.02
N VAL A 140 -4.08 -26.61 -14.11
CA VAL A 140 -3.17 -26.31 -15.21
C VAL A 140 -3.85 -26.68 -16.52
N VAL A 141 -3.89 -25.74 -17.47
CA VAL A 141 -4.43 -25.94 -18.81
C VAL A 141 -3.34 -25.70 -19.84
N PHE A 142 -3.00 -26.76 -20.58
CA PHE A 142 -2.04 -26.73 -21.68
C PHE A 142 -2.75 -26.46 -23.01
N GLU A 143 -2.17 -25.62 -23.87
CA GLU A 143 -2.69 -25.38 -25.22
C GLU A 143 -2.81 -26.68 -26.03
N SER A 144 -1.87 -27.62 -25.84
CA SER A 144 -1.86 -28.91 -26.54
C SER A 144 -3.01 -29.84 -26.15
N LYS A 145 -3.51 -29.75 -24.91
CA LYS A 145 -4.59 -30.61 -24.39
C LYS A 145 -5.98 -30.03 -24.65
N LEU A 146 -6.08 -28.79 -25.15
CA LEU A 146 -7.36 -28.16 -25.46
C LEU A 146 -7.96 -28.67 -26.78
N PRO A 147 -9.27 -28.99 -26.82
CA PRO A 147 -9.98 -29.35 -28.04
C PRO A 147 -9.78 -28.30 -29.16
N ARG A 148 -9.47 -28.75 -30.39
CA ARG A 148 -9.24 -27.89 -31.57
C ARG A 148 -10.41 -26.95 -31.90
N LYS A 149 -11.62 -27.25 -31.40
CA LYS A 149 -12.84 -26.46 -31.61
C LYS A 149 -12.90 -25.18 -30.75
N ILE A 150 -12.03 -25.03 -29.75
CA ILE A 150 -12.02 -23.88 -28.85
C ILE A 150 -11.09 -22.80 -29.41
N GLN A 151 -11.54 -21.54 -29.42
CA GLN A 151 -10.70 -20.39 -29.74
C GLN A 151 -9.67 -20.17 -28.62
N ARG A 152 -8.48 -20.74 -28.79
CA ARG A 152 -7.39 -20.73 -27.80
C ARG A 152 -7.01 -19.31 -27.39
N ASP A 153 -6.80 -18.42 -28.35
CA ASP A 153 -6.39 -17.03 -28.08
C ASP A 153 -7.40 -16.29 -27.19
N ARG A 154 -8.69 -16.46 -27.46
CA ARG A 154 -9.77 -15.84 -26.67
C ARG A 154 -9.85 -16.42 -25.26
N LEU A 155 -9.61 -17.72 -25.11
CA LEU A 155 -9.61 -18.39 -23.82
C LEU A 155 -8.42 -17.96 -22.94
N PHE A 156 -7.21 -17.88 -23.51
CA PHE A 156 -6.04 -17.39 -22.77
C PHE A 156 -6.15 -15.90 -22.42
N ALA A 157 -6.69 -15.07 -23.32
CA ALA A 157 -6.98 -13.67 -23.01
C ALA A 157 -8.06 -13.51 -21.93
N TYR A 158 -9.04 -14.42 -21.88
CA TYR A 158 -10.02 -14.48 -20.81
C TYR A 158 -9.37 -14.86 -19.47
N PHE A 159 -8.48 -15.86 -19.47
CA PHE A 159 -7.71 -16.24 -18.29
C PHE A 159 -6.81 -15.13 -17.75
N GLU A 160 -6.12 -14.41 -18.64
CA GLU A 160 -5.28 -13.27 -18.26
C GLU A 160 -6.12 -12.14 -17.59
N ARG A 161 -7.34 -11.88 -18.08
CA ARG A 161 -8.27 -10.90 -17.48
C ARG A 161 -8.82 -11.34 -16.12
N GLU A 162 -9.08 -12.63 -15.96
CA GLU A 162 -9.57 -13.24 -14.71
C GLU A 162 -8.43 -13.46 -13.69
N GLY A 163 -7.20 -13.04 -14.02
CA GLY A 163 -6.05 -13.05 -13.11
C GLY A 163 -5.24 -14.34 -13.09
N ALA A 164 -5.50 -15.28 -14.00
CA ALA A 164 -4.69 -16.49 -14.15
C ALA A 164 -3.31 -16.20 -14.73
N VAL A 165 -2.31 -16.99 -14.30
CA VAL A 165 -0.93 -16.83 -14.77
C VAL A 165 -0.79 -17.56 -16.11
N VAL A 166 -0.66 -16.78 -17.19
CA VAL A 166 -0.46 -17.32 -18.53
C VAL A 166 1.02 -17.29 -18.89
N LEU A 167 1.64 -18.47 -18.96
CA LEU A 167 3.02 -18.63 -19.43
C LEU A 167 3.04 -18.75 -20.95
N LYS A 168 3.72 -17.81 -21.62
CA LYS A 168 3.95 -17.83 -23.06
C LYS A 168 5.29 -18.53 -23.32
N LEU A 169 5.28 -19.86 -23.39
CA LEU A 169 6.48 -20.63 -23.71
C LEU A 169 6.70 -20.70 -25.23
N THR A 170 7.83 -21.30 -25.64
CA THR A 170 8.23 -21.35 -27.06
C THR A 170 7.39 -22.36 -27.83
N ARG A 171 7.00 -23.46 -27.17
CA ARG A 171 6.22 -24.54 -27.79
C ARG A 171 4.72 -24.41 -27.59
N GLU A 172 4.29 -23.87 -26.46
CA GLU A 172 2.87 -23.75 -26.13
C GLU A 172 2.56 -22.66 -25.09
N ARG A 173 1.31 -22.21 -25.05
CA ARG A 173 0.80 -21.37 -23.96
C ARG A 173 0.18 -22.22 -22.86
N ILE A 174 0.51 -21.91 -21.61
CA ILE A 174 0.01 -22.62 -20.44
C ILE A 174 -0.69 -21.62 -19.54
N ALA A 175 -1.95 -21.90 -19.19
CA ALA A 175 -2.68 -21.15 -18.18
C ALA A 175 -2.61 -21.92 -16.86
N ILE A 176 -2.25 -21.21 -15.79
CA ILE A 176 -2.08 -21.77 -14.46
C ILE A 176 -2.94 -20.97 -13.50
N ASP A 177 -3.63 -21.68 -12.62
CA ASP A 177 -4.34 -21.05 -11.52
C ASP A 177 -3.37 -20.27 -10.59
N PRO A 178 -3.71 -19.05 -10.16
CA PRO A 178 -2.79 -18.22 -9.37
C PRO A 178 -2.37 -18.83 -8.04
N ASP A 179 -3.26 -19.57 -7.38
CA ASP A 179 -2.97 -20.19 -6.09
C ASP A 179 -2.09 -21.42 -6.31
N PHE A 180 -2.41 -22.22 -7.32
CA PHE A 180 -1.58 -23.36 -7.72
C PHE A 180 -0.17 -22.93 -8.14
N TRP A 181 -0.02 -21.78 -8.82
CA TRP A 181 1.28 -21.27 -9.22
C TRP A 181 2.16 -20.88 -8.03
N ARG A 182 1.57 -20.30 -6.98
CA ARG A 182 2.29 -19.96 -5.74
C ARG A 182 2.76 -21.22 -5.02
N ASP A 183 1.88 -22.21 -4.89
CA ASP A 183 2.21 -23.50 -4.28
C ASP A 183 3.31 -24.22 -5.07
N PHE A 184 3.21 -24.20 -6.40
CA PHE A 184 4.21 -24.77 -7.29
C PHE A 184 5.58 -24.10 -7.12
N LYS A 185 5.63 -22.76 -7.12
CA LYS A 185 6.88 -22.01 -6.87
C LYS A 185 7.47 -22.34 -5.51
N TYR A 186 6.65 -22.40 -4.46
CA TYR A 186 7.10 -22.73 -3.11
C TYR A 186 7.72 -24.13 -3.07
N LYS A 187 7.01 -25.14 -3.56
CA LYS A 187 7.49 -26.53 -3.61
C LYS A 187 8.77 -26.66 -4.44
N LEU A 188 8.81 -26.00 -5.60
CA LEU A 188 9.94 -26.10 -6.52
C LEU A 188 11.21 -25.43 -5.98
N LEU A 189 11.07 -24.31 -5.27
CA LEU A 189 12.21 -23.57 -4.73
C LEU A 189 12.69 -24.09 -3.37
N ASN A 190 11.76 -24.57 -2.52
CA ASN A 190 12.07 -24.91 -1.13
C ASN A 190 12.15 -26.43 -0.87
N GLU A 191 11.35 -27.24 -1.54
CA GLU A 191 11.26 -28.69 -1.25
C GLU A 191 12.07 -29.54 -2.23
N LEU A 192 12.17 -29.14 -3.50
CA LEU A 192 12.90 -29.89 -4.52
C LEU A 192 14.41 -29.64 -4.44
N THR A 193 15.09 -30.47 -3.66
CA THR A 193 16.56 -30.50 -3.57
C THR A 193 17.18 -31.48 -4.58
N THR A 194 16.36 -32.37 -5.16
CA THR A 194 16.81 -33.50 -5.99
C THR A 194 16.38 -33.33 -7.46
N SER A 195 17.20 -33.86 -8.38
CA SER A 195 16.92 -33.93 -9.82
C SER A 195 16.22 -35.25 -10.24
N VAL A 196 15.77 -36.07 -9.28
CA VAL A 196 15.16 -37.37 -9.55
C VAL A 196 13.67 -37.19 -9.86
N GLU A 197 13.27 -37.58 -11.08
CA GLU A 197 11.90 -37.40 -11.59
C GLU A 197 10.82 -38.04 -10.68
N GLY A 198 11.14 -39.15 -10.01
CA GLY A 198 10.20 -39.85 -9.11
C GLY A 198 9.86 -39.05 -7.84
N GLU A 199 10.84 -38.35 -7.26
CA GLU A 199 10.64 -37.49 -6.08
C GLU A 199 9.88 -36.22 -6.47
N ILE A 200 10.22 -35.66 -7.62
CA ILE A 200 9.55 -34.50 -8.23
C ILE A 200 8.06 -34.81 -8.43
N LYS A 201 7.73 -35.98 -8.97
CA LYS A 201 6.34 -36.42 -9.16
C LYS A 201 5.58 -36.56 -7.84
N SER A 202 6.25 -37.06 -6.80
CA SER A 202 5.63 -37.29 -5.49
C SER A 202 5.30 -35.98 -4.76
N ILE A 203 6.16 -34.96 -4.90
CA ILE A 203 6.03 -33.66 -4.21
C ILE A 203 5.07 -32.71 -4.95
N LEU A 204 5.18 -32.65 -6.28
CA LEU A 204 4.40 -31.75 -7.13
C LEU A 204 3.05 -32.34 -7.56
N GLY A 205 2.89 -33.66 -7.45
CA GLY A 205 1.74 -34.39 -7.98
C GLY A 205 1.78 -34.51 -9.52
N ASP A 206 0.86 -35.29 -10.09
CA ASP A 206 0.87 -35.62 -11.52
C ASP A 206 0.82 -34.37 -12.44
N LYS A 207 -0.05 -33.40 -12.10
CA LYS A 207 -0.22 -32.17 -12.89
C LYS A 207 0.95 -31.20 -12.72
N GLY A 208 1.53 -31.13 -11.51
CA GLY A 208 2.71 -30.32 -11.26
C GLY A 208 3.96 -30.91 -11.93
N PHE A 209 4.05 -32.23 -12.03
CA PHE A 209 5.12 -32.90 -12.79
C PHE A 209 5.03 -32.61 -14.30
N GLU A 210 3.83 -32.63 -14.88
CA GLU A 210 3.64 -32.23 -16.29
C GLU A 210 4.06 -30.78 -16.53
N LEU A 211 3.71 -29.88 -15.59
CA LEU A 211 4.14 -28.50 -15.64
C LEU A 211 5.67 -28.36 -15.51
N TRP A 212 6.30 -29.10 -14.59
CA TRP A 212 7.76 -29.11 -14.48
C TRP A 212 8.43 -29.65 -15.75
N LYS A 213 7.91 -30.74 -16.33
CA LYS A 213 8.48 -31.35 -17.54
C LYS A 213 8.39 -30.43 -18.75
N THR A 214 7.27 -29.73 -18.92
CA THR A 214 7.09 -28.74 -19.98
C THR A 214 8.01 -27.54 -19.78
N LEU A 215 8.12 -27.05 -18.55
CA LEU A 215 9.04 -25.95 -18.20
C LEU A 215 10.52 -26.34 -18.35
N TYR A 216 10.89 -27.58 -18.01
CA TYR A 216 12.24 -28.11 -18.22
C TYR A 216 12.56 -28.27 -19.71
N SER A 217 11.63 -28.81 -20.49
CA SER A 217 11.79 -29.01 -21.94
C SER A 217 11.92 -27.69 -22.72
N ASP A 218 11.29 -26.62 -22.24
CA ASP A 218 11.34 -25.28 -22.83
C ASP A 218 12.46 -24.40 -22.24
N ASN A 219 13.38 -24.99 -21.45
CA ASN A 219 14.49 -24.32 -20.76
C ASN A 219 14.05 -23.15 -19.86
N ALA A 220 12.81 -23.16 -19.34
CA ALA A 220 12.31 -22.13 -18.43
C ALA A 220 12.85 -22.31 -17.00
N ILE A 221 13.28 -23.53 -16.64
CA ILE A 221 13.85 -23.86 -15.34
C ILE A 221 15.12 -24.68 -15.53
N ILE A 222 16.18 -24.31 -14.80
CA ILE A 222 17.44 -25.05 -14.73
C ILE A 222 17.66 -25.56 -13.30
N TYR A 223 18.12 -26.80 -13.18
CA TYR A 223 18.65 -27.31 -11.92
C TYR A 223 20.11 -26.87 -11.76
N ASP A 224 20.42 -26.20 -10.66
CA ASP A 224 21.80 -25.89 -10.29
C ASP A 224 22.36 -27.02 -9.41
N PRO A 225 23.24 -27.90 -9.93
CA PRO A 225 23.75 -29.04 -9.19
C PRO A 225 24.67 -28.64 -8.03
N ARG A 226 25.25 -27.43 -8.05
CA ARG A 226 26.09 -26.93 -6.95
C ARG A 226 25.24 -26.42 -5.79
N ALA A 227 24.16 -25.70 -6.11
CA ALA A 227 23.24 -25.18 -5.10
C ALA A 227 22.17 -26.19 -4.67
N ARG A 228 22.03 -27.33 -5.40
CA ARG A 228 20.94 -28.31 -5.27
C ARG A 228 19.55 -27.64 -5.26
N ARG A 229 19.40 -26.63 -6.10
CA ARG A 229 18.17 -25.82 -6.17
C ARG A 229 17.77 -25.59 -7.61
N TRP A 230 16.48 -25.56 -7.84
CA TRP A 230 15.91 -25.17 -9.12
C TRP A 230 15.88 -23.64 -9.23
N LYS A 231 16.26 -23.11 -10.40
CA LYS A 231 16.24 -21.69 -10.72
C LYS A 231 15.41 -21.47 -11.98
N PHE A 232 14.54 -20.47 -11.94
CA PHE A 232 13.89 -19.98 -13.15
C PHE A 232 14.89 -19.13 -13.94
N ILE A 233 15.03 -19.42 -15.24
CA ILE A 233 15.74 -18.50 -16.13
C ILE A 233 14.75 -17.39 -16.47
N LEU A 234 14.85 -16.28 -15.77
CA LEU A 234 13.98 -15.12 -15.97
C LEU A 234 14.25 -14.52 -17.36
N ASP A 235 13.29 -14.75 -18.27
CA ASP A 235 12.92 -13.86 -19.39
C ASP A 235 11.55 -14.23 -20.01
N LYS A 236 10.87 -15.27 -19.52
CA LYS A 236 9.60 -15.77 -20.11
C LYS A 236 8.44 -15.95 -19.12
N VAL A 237 8.58 -15.44 -17.89
CA VAL A 237 7.58 -15.62 -16.83
C VAL A 237 7.23 -14.25 -16.26
N PRO A 238 5.97 -13.77 -16.41
CA PRO A 238 5.51 -12.57 -15.70
C PRO A 238 5.41 -12.79 -14.18
#